data_AF-A0A2P6AQW0-F1
#
_entry.id   AF-A0A2P6AQW0-F1
#
_cell.length_a   1.000
_cell.length_b   1.000
_cell.length_c   1.000
_cell.angle_alpha   90.00
_cell.angle_beta   90.00
_cell.angle_gamma   90.00
#
_symmetry.space_group_name_H-M   'P 1'
#
loop_
_entity.id
_entity.type
_entity.pdbx_description
1 polymer ?
#
loop_
_entity_poly.entity_id
_entity_poly.type
_entity_poly.pdbx_seq_one_letter_code
_entity_poly.pdbx_strand_id
1 'polypeptide(L)'
;MRLAVVGWDGSSLILSAPLSPNINDKGTAFAGSLATLATVTGWALLTLWTRAQVGPCQVAVYHSELRYRRPVEAGFEAVAQLPDALALE
;
A
#
# COMPACT_ATOMS: atom_id res chain seq x y z
N MET A 1 1.56 -8.47 -10.33
CA MET A 1 0.82 -7.85 -9.20
C MET A 1 -0.54 -8.50 -8.90
N ARG A 2 -1.60 -8.41 -9.72
CA ARG A 2 -2.97 -8.96 -9.41
C ARG A 2 -3.49 -8.50 -8.03
N LEU A 3 -3.69 -7.19 -7.90
CA LEU A 3 -4.12 -6.57 -6.64
C LEU A 3 -5.58 -6.91 -6.32
N ALA A 4 -5.88 -7.08 -5.04
CA ALA A 4 -7.24 -7.15 -4.51
C ALA A 4 -7.40 -6.22 -3.30
N VAL A 5 -8.59 -5.63 -3.16
CA VAL A 5 -8.95 -4.90 -1.94
C VAL A 5 -9.42 -5.94 -0.92
N VAL A 6 -8.79 -5.94 0.26
CA VAL A 6 -9.13 -6.84 1.36
C VAL A 6 -9.99 -6.13 2.40
N GLY A 7 -9.74 -4.84 2.64
CA GLY A 7 -10.47 -4.06 3.62
C GLY A 7 -10.39 -2.56 3.37
N TRP A 8 -11.47 -1.86 3.68
CA TRP A 8 -11.59 -0.40 3.68
C TRP A 8 -12.62 0.01 4.72
N ASP A 9 -12.23 0.84 5.69
CA ASP A 9 -13.12 1.26 6.79
C ASP A 9 -13.35 2.79 6.87
N GLY A 10 -12.80 3.56 5.92
CA GLY A 10 -12.82 5.03 5.95
C GLY A 10 -11.51 5.66 6.44
N SER A 11 -10.70 4.91 7.19
CA SER A 11 -9.45 5.36 7.80
C SER A 11 -8.24 4.46 7.48
N SER A 12 -8.48 3.19 7.13
CA SER A 12 -7.47 2.23 6.75
C SER A 12 -7.85 1.49 5.48
N LEU A 13 -6.86 1.27 4.61
CA LEU A 13 -6.98 0.48 3.39
C LEU A 13 -5.99 -0.69 3.43
N ILE A 14 -6.49 -1.88 3.09
CA ILE A 14 -5.67 -3.10 2.95
C ILE A 14 -5.76 -3.59 1.51
N LEU A 15 -4.60 -3.67 0.85
CA LEU A 15 -4.44 -4.29 -0.46
C LEU A 15 -3.61 -5.55 -0.36
N SER A 16 -3.98 -6.58 -1.11
CA SER A 16 -3.25 -7.85 -1.18
C SER A 16 -2.77 -8.17 -2.59
N ALA A 17 -1.74 -9.02 -2.66
CA ALA A 17 -1.21 -9.58 -3.89
C ALA A 17 -0.76 -11.04 -3.68
N PRO A 18 -1.04 -11.95 -4.63
CA PRO A 18 -0.52 -13.32 -4.58
C PRO A 18 0.99 -13.36 -4.86
N LEU A 19 1.69 -14.38 -4.35
CA LEU A 19 3.13 -14.54 -4.56
C LEU A 19 3.49 -14.83 -6.02
N SER A 20 2.77 -15.75 -6.68
CA SER A 20 3.14 -16.31 -7.99
C SER A 20 3.51 -15.26 -9.07
N PRO A 21 2.71 -14.20 -9.32
CA PRO A 21 3.06 -13.18 -10.32
C PRO A 21 4.02 -12.10 -9.80
N ASN A 22 4.53 -12.24 -8.58
CA ASN A 22 5.35 -11.25 -7.88
C ASN A 22 6.61 -11.88 -7.28
N ILE A 23 6.98 -13.09 -7.72
CA ILE A 23 8.12 -13.84 -7.20
C ILE A 23 9.43 -13.34 -7.84
N ASN A 24 10.53 -13.40 -7.08
CA ASN A 24 11.89 -13.19 -7.57
C ASN A 24 12.60 -14.52 -7.87
N ASP A 25 13.86 -14.44 -8.28
CA ASP A 25 14.73 -15.58 -8.57
C ASP A 25 14.95 -16.54 -7.38
N LYS A 26 14.64 -16.12 -6.16
CA LYS A 26 14.83 -16.87 -4.90
C LYS A 26 13.54 -17.50 -4.39
N GLY A 27 12.46 -17.45 -5.15
CA GLY A 27 11.17 -18.00 -4.73
C GLY A 27 10.43 -17.14 -3.69
N THR A 28 10.81 -15.88 -3.51
CA THR A 28 10.21 -14.94 -2.54
C THR A 28 9.67 -13.71 -3.24
N ALA A 29 8.91 -12.85 -2.55
CA ALA A 29 8.36 -11.65 -3.18
C ALA A 29 9.48 -10.73 -3.69
N PHE A 30 9.35 -10.28 -4.93
CA PHE A 30 10.22 -9.30 -5.55
C PHE A 30 10.10 -7.95 -4.81
N ALA A 31 11.26 -7.34 -4.51
CA ALA A 31 11.32 -6.08 -3.79
C ALA A 31 10.52 -4.97 -4.49
N GLY A 32 10.56 -4.91 -5.82
CA GLY A 32 9.74 -3.96 -6.58
C GLY A 32 8.23 -4.20 -6.42
N SER A 33 7.78 -5.46 -6.33
CA SER A 33 6.36 -5.77 -6.07
C SER A 33 5.93 -5.34 -4.67
N LEU A 34 6.80 -5.52 -3.66
CA LEU A 34 6.55 -5.04 -2.30
C LEU A 34 6.48 -3.50 -2.26
N ALA A 35 7.42 -2.82 -2.93
CA ALA A 35 7.45 -1.37 -3.04
C ALA A 35 6.22 -0.81 -3.76
N THR A 36 5.83 -1.42 -4.88
CA THR A 36 4.61 -1.06 -5.61
C THR A 36 3.37 -1.23 -4.73
N LEU A 37 3.22 -2.35 -4.02
CA LEU A 37 2.05 -2.59 -3.18
C LEU A 37 1.97 -1.55 -2.05
N ALA A 38 3.06 -1.29 -1.33
CA ALA A 38 3.10 -0.27 -0.28
C ALA A 38 2.75 1.12 -0.83
N THR A 39 3.35 1.51 -1.95
CA THR A 39 3.13 2.81 -2.59
C THR A 39 1.68 3.00 -3.05
N VAL A 40 1.12 2.01 -3.75
CA VAL A 40 -0.26 2.07 -4.25
C VAL A 40 -1.26 2.07 -3.10
N THR A 41 -1.01 1.34 -2.02
CA THR A 41 -1.90 1.31 -0.85
C THR A 41 -1.98 2.69 -0.18
N GLY A 42 -0.84 3.34 0.06
CA GLY A 42 -0.81 4.69 0.64
C GLY A 42 -1.44 5.75 -0.29
N TRP A 43 -1.12 5.71 -1.58
CA TRP A 43 -1.70 6.60 -2.57
C TRP A 43 -3.23 6.42 -2.70
N ALA A 44 -3.71 5.18 -2.72
CA ALA A 44 -5.13 4.88 -2.84
C ALA A 44 -5.90 5.31 -1.60
N LEU A 45 -5.35 5.10 -0.39
CA LEU A 45 -5.91 5.60 0.86
C LEU A 45 -6.15 7.12 0.78
N LEU A 46 -5.10 7.89 0.47
CA LEU A 46 -5.20 9.34 0.39
C LEU A 46 -6.17 9.77 -0.72
N THR A 47 -6.20 9.06 -1.86
CA THR A 47 -7.16 9.34 -2.95
C THR A 47 -8.61 9.12 -2.51
N LEU A 48 -8.89 8.07 -1.73
CA LEU A 48 -10.23 7.81 -1.19
C LEU A 48 -10.61 8.87 -0.16
N TRP A 49 -9.69 9.21 0.73
CA TRP A 49 -9.91 10.21 1.78
C TRP A 49 -10.15 11.62 1.20
N THR A 50 -9.31 12.08 0.26
CA THR A 50 -9.45 13.43 -0.31
C THR A 50 -10.75 13.61 -1.06
N ARG A 51 -11.21 12.59 -1.79
CA ARG A 51 -12.52 12.61 -2.47
C ARG A 51 -13.67 12.87 -1.50
N ALA A 52 -13.59 12.34 -0.28
CA ALA A 52 -14.64 12.48 0.73
C ALA A 52 -14.53 13.81 1.51
N GLN A 53 -13.30 14.28 1.79
CA GLN A 53 -13.08 15.41 2.73
C GLN A 53 -12.77 16.75 2.05
N VAL A 54 -12.10 16.72 0.90
CA VAL A 54 -11.54 17.93 0.25
C VAL A 54 -12.17 18.18 -1.12
N GLY A 55 -12.71 17.14 -1.76
CA GLY A 55 -13.24 17.19 -3.12
C GLY A 55 -12.20 16.78 -4.17
N PRO A 56 -12.42 17.09 -5.47
CA PRO A 56 -11.56 16.64 -6.55
C PRO A 56 -10.14 17.22 -6.46
N CYS A 57 -9.15 16.39 -6.13
CA CYS A 57 -7.74 16.73 -6.16
C CYS A 57 -6.88 15.58 -6.72
N GLN A 58 -5.66 15.90 -7.15
CA GLN A 58 -4.69 14.91 -7.60
C GLN A 58 -3.77 14.54 -6.44
N VAL A 59 -3.65 13.24 -6.17
CA VAL A 59 -2.72 12.70 -5.16
C VAL A 59 -1.49 12.17 -5.87
N ALA A 60 -0.31 12.58 -5.42
CA ALA A 60 0.97 12.11 -5.92
C ALA A 60 1.88 11.70 -4.76
N VAL A 61 2.71 10.69 -4.98
CA VAL A 61 3.72 10.26 -4.02
C VAL A 61 4.92 11.18 -4.14
N TYR A 62 5.25 11.90 -3.08
CA TYR A 62 6.40 12.80 -3.03
C TYR A 62 7.68 12.09 -2.57
N HIS A 63 7.57 11.27 -1.54
CA HIS A 63 8.69 10.54 -0.95
C HIS A 63 8.23 9.14 -0.50
N SER A 64 9.11 8.15 -0.63
CA SER A 64 8.86 6.78 -0.19
C SER A 64 10.17 6.16 0.31
N GLU A 65 10.17 5.68 1.55
CA GLU A 65 11.27 4.94 2.16
C GLU A 65 10.77 3.53 2.51
N LEU A 66 11.55 2.51 2.16
CA LEU A 66 11.23 1.12 2.47
C LEU A 66 12.39 0.43 3.17
N ARG A 67 12.07 -0.30 4.24
CA ARG A 67 13.01 -1.16 4.96
C ARG A 67 12.58 -2.62 4.86
N TYR A 68 13.33 -3.43 4.10
CA TYR A 68 13.08 -4.86 3.94
C TYR A 68 13.69 -5.62 5.12
N ARG A 69 12.84 -6.22 5.96
CA ARG A 69 13.27 -6.91 7.20
C ARG A 69 13.50 -8.40 7.02
N ARG A 70 12.71 -9.06 6.17
CA ARG A 70 12.78 -10.50 5.91
C ARG A 70 12.20 -10.84 4.54
N PRO A 71 12.57 -11.99 3.94
CA PRO A 71 11.91 -12.50 2.74
C PRO A 71 10.41 -12.78 2.98
N VAL A 72 9.63 -12.68 1.91
CA VAL A 72 8.18 -12.95 1.92
C VAL A 72 7.91 -14.16 1.03
N GLU A 73 7.42 -15.24 1.63
CA GLU A 73 7.34 -16.58 1.03
C GLU A 73 5.91 -17.01 0.67
N ALA A 74 4.93 -16.12 0.84
CA ALA A 74 3.52 -16.35 0.56
C ALA A 74 2.86 -15.12 -0.06
N GLY A 75 1.54 -15.19 -0.30
CA GLY A 75 0.75 -14.00 -0.60
C GLY A 75 0.95 -12.92 0.48
N PHE A 76 0.90 -11.66 0.08
CA PHE A 76 1.29 -10.55 0.94
C PHE A 76 0.32 -9.38 0.84
N GLU A 77 0.28 -8.60 1.91
CA GLU A 77 -0.62 -7.48 2.10
C GLU A 77 0.17 -6.23 2.48
N ALA A 78 -0.37 -5.07 2.11
CA ALA A 78 0.03 -3.80 2.65
C ALA A 78 -1.18 -3.13 3.30
N VAL A 79 -0.92 -2.52 4.45
CA VAL A 79 -1.90 -1.76 5.23
C VAL A 79 -1.44 -0.30 5.20
N ALA A 80 -2.32 0.60 4.78
CA ALA A 80 -2.16 2.03 4.98
C ALA A 80 -3.24 2.50 5.96
N GLN A 81 -2.87 3.44 6.83
CA GLN A 81 -3.75 4.06 7.82
C GLN A 81 -3.56 5.57 7.74
N LEU A 82 -4.65 6.32 7.87
CA LEU A 82 -4.57 7.76 8.04
C LEU A 82 -3.82 8.04 9.35
N PRO A 83 -3.01 9.11 9.41
CA PRO A 83 -2.43 9.52 10.67
C PRO A 83 -3.53 9.88 11.66
N ASP A 84 -3.27 9.66 12.95
CA ASP A 84 -4.12 10.22 14.00
C ASP A 84 -4.15 11.74 13.86
N ALA A 85 -5.30 12.37 14.11
CA ALA A 85 -5.47 13.81 13.98
C ALA A 85 -4.46 14.64 14.82
N LEU A 86 -3.92 14.04 15.89
CA LEU A 86 -2.90 14.64 16.76
C LEU A 86 -1.47 14.54 16.22
N ALA A 87 -1.24 13.78 15.15
CA ALA A 87 0.09 13.56 14.56
C ALA A 87 0.45 14.57 13.43
N LEU A 88 -0.40 15.59 13.23
CA LEU A 88 -0.26 16.59 12.16
C LEU A 88 0.19 17.98 12.68
N GLU A 89 0.55 18.09 13.97
CA GLU A 89 1.24 19.25 14.55
C GLU A 89 2.77 19.07 14.54
#